data_AF-A0A7W1LHQ9-F1
#
_entry.id   AF-A0A7W1LHQ9-F1
#
_cell.length_a   1.000
_cell.length_b   1.000
_cell.length_c   1.000
_cell.angle_alpha   90.00
_cell.angle_beta   90.00
_cell.angle_gamma   90.00
#
_symmetry.space_group_name_H-M   'P 1'
#
loop_
_entity.id
_entity.type
_entity.pdbx_description
1 polymer ?
#
loop_
_entity_poly.entity_id
_entity_poly.type
_entity_poly.pdbx_seq_one_letter_code
_entity_poly.pdbx_strand_id
1 'polypeptide(L)' 'TQDLATAVRRSLPAITVDADTARALGHGQRVMASGLAGVYGVFDPTGAAVALVEDLDGQARPVVGFT' A
#
# COMPACT_ATOMS: atom_id res chain seq x y z
N THR A 1 -15.83 15.90 4.61
CA THR A 1 -14.62 15.43 3.89
C THR A 1 -14.12 14.19 4.56
N GLN A 2 -14.11 13.04 3.87
CA GLN A 2 -13.33 11.89 4.35
C GLN A 2 -11.85 12.12 4.01
N ASP A 3 -10.96 11.71 4.90
CA ASP A 3 -9.52 11.69 4.64
C ASP A 3 -9.15 10.49 3.74
N LEU A 4 -7.96 10.55 3.13
CA LEU A 4 -7.51 9.56 2.16
C LEU A 4 -7.45 8.14 2.74
N ALA A 5 -6.97 7.97 3.97
CA ALA A 5 -6.84 6.66 4.61
C ALA A 5 -8.22 5.99 4.77
N THR A 6 -9.23 6.77 5.16
CA THR A 6 -10.60 6.30 5.25
C THR A 6 -11.18 5.91 3.89
N ALA A 7 -10.91 6.69 2.83
CA ALA A 7 -11.39 6.38 1.48
C ALA A 7 -10.80 5.06 0.96
N VAL A 8 -9.48 4.89 1.08
CA VAL A 8 -8.78 3.67 0.63
C VAL A 8 -9.32 2.43 1.32
N ARG A 9 -9.44 2.45 2.66
CA ARG A 9 -9.98 1.31 3.43
C ARG A 9 -11.39 0.89 3.05
N ARG A 10 -12.22 1.82 2.55
CA ARG A 10 -13.60 1.54 2.16
C ARG A 10 -13.73 1.01 0.74
N SER A 11 -12.77 1.34 -0.13
CA SER A 11 -12.85 1.03 -1.56
C SER A 11 -12.05 -0.19 -1.98
N LEU A 12 -11.02 -0.57 -1.21
CA LEU A 12 -10.03 -1.58 -1.61
C LEU A 12 -9.72 -2.53 -0.45
N PRO A 13 -9.29 -3.77 -0.73
CA PRO A 13 -8.54 -4.57 0.22
C PRO A 13 -7.34 -3.76 0.74
N ALA A 14 -6.98 -3.95 2.00
CA ALA A 14 -5.93 -3.17 2.64
C ALA A 14 -5.11 -3.99 3.62
N ILE A 15 -3.80 -3.73 3.68
CA ILE A 15 -2.88 -4.30 4.65
C ILE A 15 -2.11 -3.20 5.38
N THR A 16 -1.69 -3.53 6.60
CA THR A 16 -0.71 -2.73 7.34
C THR A 16 0.65 -3.43 7.24
N VAL A 17 1.70 -2.67 6.93
CA VAL A 17 3.07 -3.17 6.86
C VAL A 17 3.94 -2.49 7.92
N ASP A 18 5.14 -3.01 8.16
CA ASP A 18 6.12 -2.36 9.02
C ASP A 18 6.64 -1.04 8.41
N ALA A 19 7.33 -0.25 9.23
CA ALA A 19 7.79 1.08 8.85
C ALA A 19 8.82 1.07 7.71
N ASP A 20 9.69 0.05 7.64
CA ASP A 20 10.71 -0.07 6.59
C ASP A 20 10.05 -0.38 5.25
N THR A 21 9.12 -1.33 5.22
CA THR A 21 8.33 -1.67 4.04
C THR A 21 7.49 -0.47 3.57
N ALA A 22 6.85 0.26 4.49
CA ALA A 22 6.10 1.47 4.18
C ALA A 22 7.00 2.55 3.54
N ARG A 23 8.20 2.77 4.09
CA ARG A 23 9.18 3.70 3.52
C ARG A 23 9.66 3.28 2.15
N ALA A 24 9.92 1.99 1.95
CA ALA A 24 10.36 1.49 0.65
C ALA A 24 9.30 1.72 -0.43
N LEU A 25 8.05 1.38 -0.13
CA LEU A 25 6.91 1.58 -1.03
C LEU A 25 6.66 3.06 -1.32
N GLY A 26 6.73 3.95 -0.32
CA GLY A 26 6.60 5.40 -0.51
C GLY A 26 7.66 6.01 -1.44
N HIS A 27 8.86 5.42 -1.50
CA HIS A 27 9.91 5.79 -2.45
C HIS A 27 9.83 5.03 -3.79
N GLY A 28 8.75 4.29 -4.03
CA GLY A 28 8.54 3.55 -5.27
C GLY A 28 9.39 2.28 -5.42
N GLN A 29 9.99 1.80 -4.33
CA GLN A 29 10.79 0.57 -4.34
C GLN A 29 9.86 -0.66 -4.40
N ARG A 30 10.39 -1.75 -4.97
CA ARG A 30 9.68 -3.04 -4.99
C ARG A 30 9.91 -3.77 -3.67
N VAL A 31 8.86 -4.40 -3.16
CA VAL A 31 8.91 -5.26 -1.96
C VAL A 31 8.33 -6.64 -2.26
N MET A 32 8.46 -7.57 -1.33
CA MET A 32 7.85 -8.89 -1.47
C MET A 32 6.33 -8.78 -1.63
N ALA A 33 5.77 -9.58 -2.53
CA ALA A 33 4.33 -9.63 -2.74
C ALA A 33 3.57 -9.97 -1.46
N SER A 34 2.40 -9.35 -1.29
CA SER A 34 1.48 -9.63 -0.18
C SER A 34 0.68 -10.93 -0.38
N GLY A 35 0.58 -11.40 -1.62
CA GLY A 35 -0.30 -12.50 -2.04
C GLY A 35 -1.74 -12.07 -2.30
N LEU A 36 -2.04 -10.76 -2.26
CA LEU A 36 -3.37 -10.24 -2.58
C LEU A 36 -3.57 -10.12 -4.08
N ALA A 37 -4.75 -10.55 -4.54
CA ALA A 37 -5.14 -10.38 -5.93
C ALA A 37 -5.65 -8.94 -6.18
N GLY A 38 -5.17 -8.32 -7.25
CA GLY A 38 -5.59 -6.99 -7.68
C GLY A 38 -4.95 -5.86 -6.88
N VAL A 39 -5.48 -4.63 -7.06
CA VAL A 39 -4.97 -3.44 -6.38
C VAL A 39 -5.43 -3.40 -4.92
N TYR A 40 -4.50 -3.14 -4.02
CA TYR A 40 -4.75 -3.02 -2.59
C TYR A 40 -4.06 -1.79 -1.99
N GLY A 41 -4.64 -1.28 -0.90
CA GLY A 41 -4.08 -0.19 -0.12
C GLY A 41 -3.03 -0.68 0.88
N VAL A 42 -1.92 0.03 0.98
CA VAL A 42 -0.89 -0.21 2.00
C VAL A 42 -0.91 0.92 3.01
N PHE A 43 -0.89 0.54 4.28
CA PHE A 43 -0.87 1.43 5.42
C PHE A 43 0.40 1.24 6.24
N ASP A 44 0.92 2.34 6.78
CA ASP A 44 1.98 2.27 7.78
C ASP A 44 1.43 1.86 9.17
N PRO A 45 2.30 1.60 10.17
CA PRO A 45 1.87 1.23 11.51
C PRO A 45 1.02 2.30 12.23
N THR A 46 1.09 3.56 11.79
CA THR A 46 0.31 4.66 12.36
C THR A 46 -1.12 4.71 11.78
N GLY A 47 -1.36 3.98 10.69
CA GLY A 47 -2.62 3.93 9.97
C GLY A 47 -2.74 4.95 8.84
N ALA A 48 -1.63 5.59 8.42
CA ALA A 48 -1.59 6.42 7.24
C ALA A 48 -1.53 5.56 5.97
N ALA A 49 -2.30 5.92 4.94
CA ALA A 49 -2.20 5.28 3.63
C ALA A 49 -0.94 5.76 2.91
N VAL A 50 -0.05 4.84 2.53
CA VAL A 50 1.25 5.16 1.92
C VAL A 50 1.33 4.85 0.44
N ALA A 51 0.60 3.82 -0.02
CA ALA A 51 0.58 3.45 -1.43
C ALA A 51 -0.66 2.64 -1.82
N LEU A 52 -0.99 2.67 -3.10
CA LEU A 52 -1.75 1.60 -3.75
C LEU A 52 -0.77 0.68 -4.48
N VAL A 53 -0.94 -0.61 -4.30
CA VAL A 53 0.02 -1.63 -4.76
C VAL A 53 -0.73 -2.75 -5.47
N GLU A 54 -0.08 -3.36 -6.45
CA GLU A 54 -0.52 -4.59 -7.10
C GLU A 54 0.64 -5.59 -7.07
N ASP A 55 0.34 -6.86 -6.80
CA ASP A 55 1.33 -7.94 -6.89
C ASP A 55 1.46 -8.39 -8.36
N LEU A 56 2.66 -8.26 -8.93
CA LEU A 56 2.98 -8.67 -10.30
C LEU A 56 4.30 -9.44 -10.32
N ASP A 57 4.33 -10.61 -10.97
CA ASP A 57 5.50 -11.49 -11.06
C ASP A 57 6.16 -11.79 -9.70
N GLY A 58 5.33 -11.97 -8.65
CA GLY A 58 5.78 -12.25 -7.29
C GLY A 58 6.32 -11.04 -6.51
N GLN A 59 6.20 -9.83 -7.06
CA GLN A 59 6.67 -8.60 -6.43
C GLN A 59 5.53 -7.60 -6.26
N ALA A 60 5.49 -6.92 -5.12
CA ALA A 60 4.60 -5.81 -4.87
C ALA A 60 5.11 -4.56 -5.63
N ARG A 61 4.30 -4.06 -6.57
CA ARG A 61 4.60 -2.89 -7.39
C ARG A 61 3.69 -1.70 -6.99
N PRO A 62 4.27 -0.55 -6.60
CA PRO A 62 3.49 0.66 -6.37
C PRO A 62 2.83 1.15 -7.66
N VAL A 63 1.52 1.37 -7.60
CA VAL A 63 0.72 1.99 -8.66
C VAL A 63 0.62 3.49 -8.42
N VAL A 64 0.41 3.90 -7.16
CA VAL A 64 0.38 5.28 -6.70
C VAL A 64 1.02 5.34 -5.30
N GLY A 65 1.93 6.28 -5.07
CA GLY A 65 2.46 6.60 -3.74
C GLY A 65 1.82 7.87 -3.20
N PHE A 66 1.61 7.94 -1.88
CA PHE A 66 1.09 9.11 -1.18
C PHE A 66 2.19 9.68 -0.27
N THR A 67 2.47 10.97 -0.41
CA THR A 67 3.48 11.71 0.37
C THR A 67 2.82 12.59 1.42
#